data_AF-A0A7X9RWU9-F1
#
_entry.id   AF-A0A7X9RWU9-F1
#
_cell.length_a   1.000
_cell.length_b   1.000
_cell.length_c   1.000
_cell.angle_alpha   90.00
_cell.angle_beta   90.00
_cell.angle_gamma   90.00
#
_symmetry.space_group_name_H-M   'P 1'
#
loop_
_entity.id
_entity.type
_entity.pdbx_description
1 polymer ?
#
loop_
_entity_poly.entity_id
_entity_poly.type
_entity_poly.pdbx_seq_one_letter_code
_entity_poly.pdbx_strand_id
1 'polypeptide(L)'
;MAKIDNNNDILKKLLWLLPSILWFLVTIKLLLTKSPVDGNSFLLNLPYGDKIGHFGIFGILTAALMFSFCGGRFFNNERKPIITAVLIIIFSWGILTELLQGFLLDAREGDFWDFLADASAGVVGVYCYELLHKIVNIVPIYTKIEHQL
;
A
#
# COMPACT_ATOMS: atom_id res chain seq x y z
N MET A 1 17.13 -22.64 -23.12
CA MET A 1 17.40 -21.37 -23.82
C MET A 1 17.12 -20.25 -22.81
N ALA A 2 18.15 -19.74 -22.15
CA ALA A 2 17.99 -18.72 -21.12
C ALA A 2 17.56 -17.41 -21.81
N LYS A 3 16.34 -16.95 -21.50
CA LYS A 3 15.83 -15.67 -21.97
C LYS A 3 16.67 -14.59 -21.28
N ILE A 4 17.64 -14.02 -21.99
CA ILE A 4 18.41 -12.88 -21.51
C ILE A 4 17.39 -11.76 -21.30
N ASP A 5 17.05 -11.48 -20.04
CA ASP A 5 16.16 -10.39 -19.68
C ASP A 5 16.83 -9.10 -20.13
N ASN A 6 16.18 -8.37 -21.02
CA ASN A 6 16.74 -7.14 -21.58
C ASN A 6 16.76 -6.09 -20.46
N ASN A 7 17.88 -5.39 -20.24
CA ASN A 7 17.98 -4.34 -19.21
C ASN A 7 16.82 -3.34 -19.27
N ASN A 8 16.27 -3.11 -20.46
CA ASN A 8 15.11 -2.24 -20.68
C ASN A 8 13.80 -2.75 -20.06
N ASP A 9 13.61 -4.06 -19.94
CA ASP A 9 12.39 -4.62 -19.36
C ASP A 9 12.42 -4.58 -17.82
N ILE A 10 13.59 -4.77 -17.22
CA ILE A 10 13.82 -4.57 -15.78
C ILE A 10 13.60 -3.09 -15.42
N LEU A 11 14.17 -2.17 -16.21
CA LEU A 11 13.97 -0.72 -16.03
C LEU A 11 12.48 -0.33 -16.09
N LYS A 12 11.73 -0.85 -17.06
CA LYS A 12 10.27 -0.60 -17.14
C LYS A 12 9.53 -1.11 -15.90
N LYS A 13 9.86 -2.30 -15.41
CA LYS A 13 9.25 -2.84 -14.17
C LYS A 13 9.57 -1.97 -12.95
N LEU A 14 10.82 -1.48 -12.85
CA LEU A 14 11.22 -0.54 -11.80
C LEU A 14 10.47 0.80 -11.90
N LEU A 15 10.24 1.31 -13.11
CA LEU A 15 9.45 2.53 -13.31
C LEU A 15 8.02 2.37 -12.80
N TRP A 16 7.40 1.19 -12.97
CA TRP A 16 6.08 0.90 -12.41
C TRP A 16 6.07 0.86 -10.89
N LEU A 17 7.20 0.57 -10.23
CA LEU A 17 7.32 0.59 -8.76
C LEU A 17 7.49 2.00 -8.18
N LEU A 18 7.83 3.00 -8.99
CA LEU A 18 8.07 4.37 -8.50
C LEU A 18 6.90 4.94 -7.67
N PRO A 19 5.63 4.85 -8.09
CA PRO A 19 4.51 5.37 -7.28
C PRO A 19 4.44 4.73 -5.90
N SER A 20 4.64 3.41 -5.82
CA SER A 20 4.68 2.68 -4.55
C SER A 20 5.85 3.09 -3.67
N ILE A 21 7.05 3.23 -4.25
CA ILE A 21 8.25 3.64 -3.51
C ILE A 21 8.09 5.07 -2.99
N LEU A 22 7.60 6.00 -3.83
CA LEU A 22 7.37 7.38 -3.43
C LEU A 22 6.36 7.46 -2.28
N TRP A 23 5.25 6.73 -2.36
CA TRP A 23 4.27 6.71 -1.28
C TRP A 23 4.79 6.03 -0.02
N PHE A 24 5.58 4.97 -0.16
CA PHE A 24 6.25 4.31 0.96
C PHE A 24 7.18 5.27 1.72
N LEU A 25 7.96 6.08 1.01
CA LEU A 25 8.78 7.13 1.62
C LEU A 25 7.93 8.18 2.35
N VAL A 26 6.74 8.51 1.85
CA VAL A 26 5.78 9.36 2.57
C VAL A 26 5.35 8.69 3.87
N THR A 27 5.06 7.38 3.87
CA THR A 27 4.70 6.66 5.11
C THR A 27 5.82 6.69 6.15
N ILE A 28 7.09 6.54 5.73
CA ILE A 28 8.26 6.67 6.62
C ILE A 28 8.37 8.09 7.17
N LYS A 29 8.20 9.11 6.32
CA LYS A 29 8.25 10.51 6.77
C LYS A 29 7.18 10.78 7.82
N LEU A 30 5.95 10.29 7.60
CA LEU A 30 4.84 10.44 8.54
C LEU A 30 5.11 9.68 9.84
N LEU A 31 5.68 8.47 9.77
CA LEU A 31 6.12 7.69 10.93
C LEU A 31 7.10 8.47 11.81
N LEU A 32 8.10 9.12 11.19
CA LEU A 32 9.14 9.87 11.90
C LEU A 32 8.67 11.25 12.39
N THR A 33 7.50 11.71 11.97
CA THR A 33 6.96 13.01 12.38
C THR A 33 6.29 12.85 13.75
N LYS A 34 7.04 13.19 14.82
CA LYS A 34 6.62 13.05 16.22
C LYS A 34 5.46 13.97 16.62
N SER A 35 5.24 15.06 15.90
CA SER A 35 4.15 16.01 16.18
C SER A 35 3.04 15.85 15.15
N PRO A 36 1.77 15.85 15.59
CA PRO A 36 0.67 16.01 14.67
C PRO A 36 0.87 17.33 13.93
N VAL A 37 0.74 17.30 12.60
CA VAL A 37 0.74 18.47 11.72
C VAL A 37 -0.01 19.61 12.42
N ASP A 38 0.65 20.77 12.59
CA ASP A 38 0.17 21.93 13.33
C ASP A 38 -1.36 22.04 13.34
N GLY A 39 -1.95 22.14 14.55
CA GLY A 39 -3.33 21.80 14.95
C GLY A 39 -4.53 22.42 14.21
N ASN A 40 -4.36 22.90 12.98
CA ASN A 40 -5.43 23.30 12.07
C ASN A 40 -5.84 22.19 11.08
N SER A 41 -5.28 20.98 11.19
CA SER A 41 -5.72 19.85 10.35
C SER A 41 -7.10 19.37 10.84
N PHE A 42 -8.13 19.48 10.00
CA PHE A 42 -9.50 19.03 10.30
C PHE A 42 -9.57 17.57 10.82
N LEU A 43 -8.62 16.72 10.39
CA LEU A 43 -8.49 15.33 10.82
C LEU A 43 -8.00 15.19 12.28
N LEU A 44 -7.22 16.12 12.82
CA LEU A 44 -6.71 16.03 14.20
C LEU A 44 -7.71 16.45 15.26
N ASN A 45 -8.74 17.22 14.88
CA ASN A 45 -9.83 17.63 15.76
C ASN A 45 -10.96 16.59 15.84
N LEU A 46 -10.88 15.50 15.07
CA LEU A 46 -11.83 14.39 15.15
C LEU A 46 -11.38 13.38 16.22
N PRO A 47 -12.30 12.86 17.06
CA PRO A 47 -11.99 11.68 17.87
C PRO A 47 -11.59 10.53 16.94
N TYR A 48 -10.46 9.87 17.23
CA TYR A 48 -9.85 8.80 16.41
C TYR A 48 -9.35 9.23 15.02
N GLY A 49 -9.16 10.53 14.78
CA GLY A 49 -8.69 11.03 13.48
C GLY A 49 -7.35 10.48 13.03
N ASP A 50 -6.51 10.09 13.99
CA ASP A 50 -5.28 9.35 13.75
C ASP A 50 -5.51 8.00 13.06
N LYS A 51 -6.50 7.23 13.51
CA LYS A 51 -6.88 5.92 12.96
C LYS A 51 -7.39 6.04 11.53
N ILE A 52 -8.12 7.11 11.24
CA ILE A 52 -8.58 7.44 9.89
C ILE A 52 -7.38 7.82 8.99
N GLY A 53 -6.41 8.54 9.55
CA GLY A 53 -5.15 8.85 8.89
C GLY A 53 -4.39 7.57 8.50
N HIS A 54 -4.18 6.68 9.46
CA HIS A 54 -3.60 5.34 9.28
C HIS A 54 -4.33 4.56 8.17
N PHE A 55 -5.65 4.48 8.26
CA PHE A 55 -6.46 3.82 7.24
C PHE A 55 -6.27 4.42 5.84
N GLY A 56 -6.26 5.76 5.73
CA GLY A 56 -6.07 6.44 4.45
C GLY A 56 -4.66 6.24 3.87
N ILE A 57 -3.63 6.36 4.70
CA ILE A 57 -2.23 6.23 4.29
C ILE A 57 -1.94 4.82 3.79
N PHE A 58 -2.33 3.79 4.54
CA PHE A 58 -2.14 2.39 4.15
C PHE A 58 -3.07 1.97 3.01
N GLY A 59 -4.27 2.56 2.90
CA GLY A 59 -5.16 2.35 1.76
C GLY A 59 -4.57 2.87 0.45
N ILE A 60 -3.96 4.07 0.47
CA ILE A 60 -3.26 4.62 -0.70
C ILE A 60 -2.01 3.79 -1.01
N LEU A 61 -1.26 3.34 0.01
CA LEU A 61 -0.11 2.46 -0.20
C LEU A 61 -0.53 1.15 -0.88
N THR A 62 -1.64 0.57 -0.45
CA THR A 62 -2.24 -0.63 -1.05
C THR A 62 -2.59 -0.40 -2.52
N ALA A 63 -3.27 0.71 -2.82
CA ALA A 63 -3.63 1.05 -4.19
C ALA A 63 -2.40 1.27 -5.08
N ALA A 64 -1.37 1.93 -4.56
CA ALA A 64 -0.10 2.14 -5.26
C ALA A 64 0.59 0.79 -5.55
N LEU A 65 0.66 -0.11 -4.57
CA LEU A 65 1.25 -1.45 -4.73
C LEU A 65 0.49 -2.28 -5.76
N MET A 66 -0.85 -2.26 -5.72
CA MET A 66 -1.69 -2.93 -6.72
C MET A 66 -1.42 -2.38 -8.13
N PHE A 67 -1.35 -1.06 -8.27
CA PHE A 67 -1.03 -0.40 -9.54
C PHE A 67 0.35 -0.79 -10.07
N SER A 68 1.38 -0.76 -9.21
CA SER A 68 2.74 -1.15 -9.55
C SER A 68 2.85 -2.62 -9.96
N PHE A 69 2.23 -3.52 -9.20
CA PHE A 69 2.34 -4.96 -9.43
C PHE A 69 1.56 -5.41 -10.68
N CYS A 70 0.35 -4.86 -10.89
CA CYS A 70 -0.44 -5.13 -12.09
C CYS A 70 0.19 -4.49 -13.33
N GLY A 71 0.59 -3.21 -13.25
CA GLY A 71 1.16 -2.47 -14.38
C GLY A 71 2.53 -3.01 -14.83
N GLY A 72 3.38 -3.37 -13.88
CA GLY A 72 4.67 -4.02 -14.14
C GLY A 72 4.57 -5.50 -14.52
N ARG A 73 3.35 -6.09 -14.53
CA ARG A 73 3.08 -7.52 -14.78
C ARG A 73 3.94 -8.43 -13.90
N PHE A 74 4.09 -8.08 -12.63
CA PHE A 74 4.74 -8.93 -11.65
C PHE A 74 3.90 -10.20 -11.42
N PHE A 75 4.54 -11.28 -10.97
CA PHE A 75 3.85 -12.55 -10.69
C PHE A 75 3.00 -13.09 -11.87
N ASN A 76 3.51 -12.98 -13.10
CA ASN A 76 2.78 -13.31 -14.33
C ASN A 76 1.43 -12.60 -14.48
N ASN A 77 1.25 -11.48 -13.77
CA ASN A 77 0.01 -10.73 -13.68
C ASN A 77 -1.17 -11.58 -13.17
N GLU A 78 -0.92 -12.54 -12.25
CA GLU A 78 -1.95 -13.39 -11.67
C GLU A 78 -2.58 -12.77 -10.41
N ARG A 79 -3.91 -12.88 -10.27
CA ARG A 79 -4.68 -12.28 -9.17
C ARG A 79 -4.17 -12.66 -7.79
N LYS A 80 -4.15 -13.96 -7.50
CA LYS A 80 -3.85 -14.51 -6.17
C LYS A 80 -2.46 -14.09 -5.69
N PRO A 81 -1.36 -14.33 -6.43
CA PRO A 81 -0.03 -13.98 -5.94
C PRO A 81 0.15 -12.47 -5.78
N ILE A 82 -0.45 -11.64 -6.66
CA ILE A 82 -0.41 -10.18 -6.49
C ILE A 82 -1.09 -9.76 -5.19
N ILE A 83 -2.34 -10.17 -4.97
CA ILE A 83 -3.09 -9.79 -3.76
C ILE A 83 -2.37 -10.30 -2.50
N THR A 84 -1.91 -11.55 -2.50
CA THR A 84 -1.16 -12.12 -1.37
C THR A 84 0.12 -11.34 -1.10
N ALA A 85 0.90 -10.99 -2.13
CA ALA A 85 2.12 -10.21 -1.95
C ALA A 85 1.83 -8.81 -1.38
N VAL A 86 0.81 -8.12 -1.91
CA VAL A 86 0.40 -6.80 -1.42
C VAL A 86 -0.03 -6.86 0.05
N LEU A 87 -0.88 -7.81 0.43
CA LEU A 87 -1.35 -7.95 1.80
C LEU A 87 -0.20 -8.31 2.76
N ILE A 88 0.72 -9.18 2.37
CA ILE A 88 1.90 -9.50 3.18
C ILE A 88 2.75 -8.24 3.42
N ILE A 89 2.98 -7.43 2.38
CA ILE A 89 3.74 -6.18 2.49
C ILE A 89 3.03 -5.21 3.45
N ILE A 90 1.73 -5.01 3.28
CA ILE A 90 0.94 -4.09 4.10
C ILE A 90 0.92 -4.53 5.57
N PHE A 91 0.63 -5.81 5.86
CA PHE A 91 0.60 -6.29 7.24
C PHE A 91 1.98 -6.25 7.88
N SER A 92 3.02 -6.65 7.14
CA SER A 92 4.39 -6.63 7.66
C SER A 92 4.86 -5.19 7.92
N TRP A 93 4.50 -4.25 7.03
CA TRP A 93 4.81 -2.84 7.22
C TRP A 93 4.03 -2.23 8.40
N GLY A 94 2.73 -2.51 8.54
CA GLY A 94 1.92 -2.05 9.67
C GLY A 94 2.43 -2.54 11.02
N ILE A 95 2.79 -3.83 11.14
CA ILE A 95 3.42 -4.35 12.36
C ILE A 95 4.75 -3.63 12.62
N LEU A 96 5.56 -3.45 11.58
CA LEU A 96 6.85 -2.81 11.72
C LEU A 96 6.70 -1.34 12.14
N THR A 97 5.73 -0.60 11.62
CA THR A 97 5.49 0.79 12.00
C THR A 97 5.08 0.92 13.46
N GLU A 98 4.20 0.04 13.97
CA GLU A 98 3.83 0.02 15.40
C GLU A 98 5.03 -0.29 16.30
N LEU A 99 5.84 -1.30 15.93
CA LEU A 99 7.05 -1.64 16.67
C LEU A 99 8.05 -0.48 16.66
N LEU A 100 8.27 0.15 15.50
CA LEU A 100 9.18 1.29 15.38
C LEU A 100 8.68 2.49 16.18
N GLN A 101 7.37 2.79 16.20
CA GLN A 101 6.83 3.85 17.03
C GLN A 101 7.00 3.56 18.52
N GLY A 102 6.69 2.34 18.95
CA GLY A 102 6.83 1.92 20.35
C GLY A 102 8.27 1.87 20.86
N PHE A 103 9.23 1.47 20.02
CA PHE A 103 10.64 1.33 20.45
C PHE A 103 11.52 2.55 20.20
N LEU A 104 11.34 3.30 19.09
CA LEU A 104 12.25 4.38 18.70
C LEU A 104 11.78 5.78 19.11
N LEU A 105 10.46 6.00 19.18
CA LEU A 105 9.92 7.36 19.31
C LEU A 105 9.47 7.71 20.74
N ASP A 106 9.35 6.70 21.62
CA ASP A 106 9.13 6.77 23.08
C ASP A 106 8.04 7.77 23.52
N ALA A 107 7.15 8.12 22.59
CA ALA A 107 6.17 9.21 22.70
C ALA A 107 4.80 8.85 22.14
N ARG A 108 4.66 7.62 21.61
CA ARG A 108 3.40 7.08 21.12
C ARG A 108 3.37 5.60 21.51
N GLU A 109 2.44 5.23 22.39
CA GLU A 109 2.20 3.82 22.66
C GLU A 109 1.69 3.19 21.36
N GLY A 110 2.41 2.20 20.83
CA GLY A 110 1.91 1.45 19.67
C GLY A 110 0.54 0.87 20.02
N ASP A 111 -0.49 1.27 19.27
CA ASP A 111 -1.87 0.88 19.54
C ASP A 111 -2.22 -0.30 18.63
N PHE A 112 -2.65 -1.40 19.22
CA PHE A 112 -3.18 -2.53 18.47
C PHE A 112 -4.31 -2.11 17.51
N TRP A 113 -5.06 -1.05 17.86
CA TRP A 113 -6.09 -0.50 16.98
C TRP A 113 -5.53 0.21 15.75
N ASP A 114 -4.32 0.77 15.79
CA ASP A 114 -3.69 1.42 14.64
C ASP A 114 -3.21 0.35 13.65
N PHE A 115 -2.63 -0.75 14.16
CA PHE A 115 -2.39 -1.95 13.34
C PHE A 115 -3.68 -2.48 12.70
N LEU A 116 -4.79 -2.52 13.44
CA LEU A 116 -6.06 -2.99 12.89
C LEU A 116 -6.58 -2.05 11.80
N ALA A 117 -6.42 -0.73 11.97
CA ALA A 117 -6.75 0.26 10.95
C ALA A 117 -5.91 0.02 9.68
N ASP A 118 -4.60 -0.15 9.81
CA ASP A 118 -3.68 -0.42 8.70
C ASP A 118 -4.02 -1.73 7.98
N ALA A 119 -4.29 -2.79 8.75
CA ALA A 119 -4.66 -4.09 8.23
C ALA A 119 -6.00 -4.04 7.46
N SER A 120 -7.00 -3.36 8.03
CA SER A 120 -8.30 -3.18 7.39
C SER A 120 -8.19 -2.34 6.10
N ALA A 121 -7.32 -1.33 6.09
CA ALA A 121 -7.02 -0.53 4.92
C ALA A 121 -6.37 -1.34 3.79
N GLY A 122 -5.52 -2.32 4.13
CA GLY A 122 -5.00 -3.28 3.17
C GLY A 122 -6.11 -4.06 2.45
N VAL A 123 -7.02 -4.66 3.22
CA VAL A 123 -8.11 -5.47 2.66
C VAL A 123 -9.11 -4.61 1.88
N VAL A 124 -9.55 -3.50 2.47
CA VAL A 124 -10.51 -2.58 1.83
C VAL A 124 -9.88 -1.90 0.62
N GLY A 125 -8.59 -1.56 0.68
CA GLY A 125 -7.85 -0.95 -0.41
C GLY A 125 -7.77 -1.85 -1.65
N VAL A 126 -7.52 -3.15 -1.48
CA VAL A 126 -7.56 -4.13 -2.58
C VAL A 126 -8.96 -4.17 -3.20
N TYR A 127 -10.01 -4.25 -2.38
CA TYR A 127 -11.39 -4.30 -2.86
C TYR A 127 -11.80 -3.01 -3.60
N CYS A 128 -11.46 -1.84 -3.04
CA CYS A 128 -11.70 -0.54 -3.66
C CYS A 128 -10.94 -0.40 -4.98
N TYR A 129 -9.71 -0.92 -5.08
CA TYR A 129 -8.96 -0.95 -6.34
C TYR A 129 -9.64 -1.83 -7.39
N GLU A 130 -10.13 -3.01 -6.98
CA GLU A 130 -10.96 -3.88 -7.84
C GLU A 130 -12.31 -3.24 -8.22
N LEU A 131 -12.84 -2.30 -7.47
CA LEU A 131 -14.01 -1.54 -7.89
C LEU A 131 -13.63 -0.41 -8.86
N LEU A 132 -12.55 0.31 -8.55
CA LEU A 132 -12.06 1.45 -9.31
C LEU A 132 -11.71 1.08 -10.75
N HIS A 133 -11.08 -0.09 -10.98
CA HIS A 133 -10.77 -0.52 -12.36
C HIS A 133 -12.01 -0.70 -13.25
N LYS A 134 -13.18 -0.99 -12.65
CA LYS A 134 -14.44 -1.12 -13.42
C LYS A 134 -14.96 0.24 -13.86
N ILE A 135 -14.61 1.29 -13.14
CA ILE A 135 -15.03 2.67 -13.40
C ILE A 135 -14.00 3.36 -14.30
N VAL A 136 -12.71 3.10 -14.08
CA VAL A 136 -11.59 3.74 -14.76
C VAL A 136 -10.77 2.70 -15.51
N ASN A 137 -10.98 2.64 -16.84
CA ASN A 137 -10.33 1.66 -17.72
C ASN A 137 -8.81 1.82 -17.87
N ILE A 138 -8.22 2.91 -17.35
CA ILE A 138 -6.76 3.11 -17.39
C ILE A 138 -6.02 2.32 -16.30
N VAL A 139 -6.76 1.83 -15.29
CA VAL A 139 -6.17 1.16 -14.13
C VAL A 139 -5.77 -0.27 -14.51
N PRO A 140 -4.46 -0.62 -14.44
CA PRO A 140 -4.01 -1.95 -14.77
C PRO A 140 -4.54 -2.95 -13.74
N ILE A 141 -5.00 -4.10 -14.21
CA ILE A 141 -5.41 -5.22 -13.36
C ILE A 141 -4.72 -6.49 -13.82
N TYR A 142 -4.61 -7.45 -12.90
CA TYR A 142 -4.19 -8.81 -13.21
C TYR A 142 -5.02 -9.41 -14.36
N THR A 143 -4.43 -10.36 -15.06
CA THR A 143 -5.09 -11.08 -16.16
C THR A 143 -6.34 -11.74 -15.60
N LYS A 144 -7.52 -11.30 -16.06
CA LYS A 144 -8.75 -12.04 -15.79
C LYS A 144 -8.60 -13.37 -16.51
N ILE A 145 -8.53 -14.47 -15.76
CA ILE A 145 -8.72 -15.79 -16.34
C ILE A 145 -10.16 -15.76 -16.86
N GLU A 146 -10.34 -15.52 -18.15
CA GLU A 146 -11.58 -15.88 -18.82
C GLU A 146 -11.71 -17.39 -18.59
N HIS A 147 -12.55 -17.79 -17.65
CA HIS A 147 -13.12 -19.11 -17.70
C HIS A 147 -13.89 -19.14 -19.02
N GLN A 148 -13.23 -19.64 -20.06
CA GLN A 148 -13.92 -20.25 -21.18
C GLN A 148 -14.64 -21.46 -20.59
N LEU A 149 -15.88 -21.21 -20.17
CA LEU A 149 -16.89 -22.22 -19.92
C LEU A 149 -17.40 -22.71 -21.27
#